data_AF-A0A7W8B363-F1
#
_entry.id   AF-A0A7W8B363-F1
#
_cell.length_a   1.000
_cell.length_b   1.000
_cell.length_c   1.000
_cell.angle_alpha   90.00
_cell.angle_beta   90.00
_cell.angle_gamma   90.00
#
_symmetry.space_group_name_H-M   'P 1'
#
loop_
_entity.id
_entity.type
_entity.pdbx_description
1 polymer ?
#
loop_
_entity_poly.entity_id
_entity_poly.type
_entity_poly.pdbx_seq_one_letter_code
_entity_poly.pdbx_strand_id
1 'polypeptide(L)'
;MTHNFGLYLTLELGDYYGSPSDSWPAGSWSASTEHVIPFFTIVVNELGADRAAHWFIAAEKAHKHVAAADQARDHQFGFAAHLNTEIGDDREPSLPCAAAWEAMKALYELVRRDAAADPSVLFNCAVLASGRKSGRTDQRLVAAPASA
;
A
#
# COMPACT_ATOMS: atom_id res chain seq x y z
N MET A 1 7.11 8.79 -18.87
CA MET A 1 7.13 7.36 -18.46
C MET A 1 6.10 7.19 -17.38
N THR A 2 5.11 6.33 -17.59
CA THR A 2 4.07 6.00 -16.61
C THR A 2 4.68 5.15 -15.50
N HIS A 3 4.63 5.64 -14.27
CA HIS A 3 5.01 4.86 -13.09
C HIS A 3 4.07 3.64 -13.00
N ASN A 4 4.59 2.44 -13.24
CA ASN A 4 3.80 1.21 -13.22
C ASN A 4 3.67 0.71 -11.76
N PHE A 5 2.90 1.46 -10.98
CA PHE A 5 2.68 1.21 -9.56
C PHE A 5 2.16 -0.21 -9.30
N GLY A 6 1.18 -0.68 -10.08
CA GLY A 6 0.62 -2.03 -9.92
C GLY A 6 1.68 -3.11 -10.01
N LEU A 7 2.60 -3.02 -10.99
CA LEU A 7 3.73 -3.93 -11.09
C LEU A 7 4.65 -3.85 -9.87
N TYR A 8 4.99 -2.65 -9.40
CA TYR A 8 5.86 -2.50 -8.23
C TYR A 8 5.21 -3.02 -6.96
N LEU A 9 3.91 -2.80 -6.79
CA LEU A 9 3.15 -3.34 -5.67
C LEU A 9 3.15 -4.87 -5.70
N THR A 10 2.91 -5.49 -6.86
CA THR A 10 3.00 -6.95 -7.00
C THR A 10 4.39 -7.48 -6.66
N LEU A 11 5.46 -6.77 -7.05
CA LEU A 11 6.83 -7.15 -6.70
C LEU A 11 7.09 -7.05 -5.19
N GLU A 12 6.71 -5.94 -4.54
CA GLU A 12 6.89 -5.75 -3.10
C GLU A 12 6.09 -6.78 -2.28
N LEU A 13 4.88 -7.13 -2.74
CA LEU A 13 4.07 -8.18 -2.12
C LEU A 13 4.71 -9.57 -2.31
N GLY A 14 5.27 -9.84 -3.49
CA GLY A 14 6.01 -11.08 -3.76
C GLY A 14 7.31 -11.18 -2.96
N ASP A 15 8.01 -10.07 -2.74
CA ASP A 15 9.21 -10.02 -1.91
C ASP A 15 8.86 -10.30 -0.42
N TYR A 16 7.71 -9.82 0.06
CA TYR A 16 7.26 -10.04 1.44
C TYR A 16 6.71 -11.45 1.67
N TYR A 17 5.75 -11.88 0.86
CA TYR A 17 5.07 -13.15 1.07
C TYR A 17 5.82 -14.34 0.44
N GLY A 18 6.66 -14.11 -0.58
CA GLY A 18 7.26 -15.13 -1.45
C GLY A 18 6.68 -15.13 -2.88
N SER A 19 7.35 -15.83 -3.82
CA SER A 19 6.77 -16.05 -5.16
C SER A 19 5.50 -16.90 -5.05
N PRO A 20 4.43 -16.57 -5.80
CA PRO A 20 3.26 -17.42 -5.89
C PRO A 20 3.69 -18.80 -6.36
N SER A 21 3.62 -19.77 -5.47
CA SER A 21 3.84 -21.18 -5.77
C SER A 21 2.64 -21.96 -5.27
N ASP A 22 2.36 -23.11 -5.89
CA ASP A 22 1.22 -23.97 -5.54
C ASP A 22 1.27 -24.50 -4.09
N SER A 23 2.33 -24.19 -3.33
CA SER A 23 2.60 -24.64 -1.96
C SER A 23 2.45 -23.54 -0.90
N TRP A 24 1.93 -22.36 -1.23
CA TRP A 24 1.73 -21.31 -0.24
C TRP A 24 0.73 -21.74 0.85
N PRO A 25 1.01 -21.51 2.15
CA PRO A 25 0.02 -21.75 3.19
C PRO A 25 -1.25 -20.96 2.88
N ALA A 26 -2.42 -21.57 3.02
CA ALA A 26 -3.69 -20.85 2.95
C ALA A 26 -3.63 -19.62 3.88
N GLY A 27 -3.55 -18.42 3.29
CA GLY A 27 -3.44 -17.15 3.99
C GLY A 27 -2.15 -16.34 3.77
N SER A 28 -1.25 -16.77 2.89
CA SER A 28 -0.04 -16.01 2.52
C SER A 28 -0.22 -15.13 1.28
N TRP A 29 -1.18 -15.44 0.43
CA TRP A 29 -1.76 -14.54 -0.57
C TRP A 29 -3.24 -14.79 -0.58
N SER A 30 -3.99 -13.86 0.00
CA SER A 30 -5.43 -14.02 0.10
C SER A 30 -6.11 -13.51 -1.17
N ALA A 31 -7.32 -13.98 -1.46
CA ALA A 31 -8.12 -13.45 -2.57
C ALA A 31 -8.29 -11.92 -2.47
N SER A 32 -8.30 -11.39 -1.24
CA SER A 32 -8.38 -9.95 -1.01
C SER A 32 -7.13 -9.20 -1.48
N THR A 33 -5.93 -9.82 -1.45
CA THR A 33 -4.69 -9.20 -1.96
C THR A 33 -4.78 -8.86 -3.45
N GLU A 34 -5.47 -9.68 -4.25
CA GLU A 34 -5.73 -9.36 -5.66
C GLU A 34 -6.79 -8.27 -5.81
N HIS A 35 -7.82 -8.29 -4.96
CA HIS A 35 -8.90 -7.32 -5.00
C HIS A 35 -8.48 -5.92 -4.53
N VAL A 36 -7.42 -5.78 -3.73
CA VAL A 36 -6.95 -4.48 -3.23
C VAL A 36 -6.06 -3.71 -4.20
N ILE A 37 -5.39 -4.40 -5.14
CA ILE A 37 -4.46 -3.77 -6.10
C ILE A 37 -5.14 -2.64 -6.90
N PRO A 38 -6.36 -2.81 -7.46
CA PRO A 38 -7.07 -1.73 -8.14
C PRO A 38 -7.29 -0.49 -7.26
N PHE A 39 -7.60 -0.68 -5.98
CA PHE A 39 -7.85 0.44 -5.06
C PHE A 39 -6.57 1.22 -4.75
N PHE A 40 -5.45 0.53 -4.49
CA PHE A 40 -4.16 1.20 -4.37
C PHE A 40 -3.78 1.96 -5.65
N THR A 41 -4.05 1.37 -6.81
CA THR A 41 -3.79 1.99 -8.10
C THR A 41 -4.63 3.25 -8.32
N ILE A 42 -5.90 3.25 -7.92
CA ILE A 42 -6.76 4.46 -7.95
C ILE A 42 -6.11 5.56 -7.12
N VAL A 43 -5.70 5.28 -5.87
CA VAL A 43 -5.10 6.29 -5.00
C VAL A 43 -3.86 6.92 -5.64
N VAL A 44 -2.99 6.10 -6.24
CA VAL A 44 -1.76 6.59 -6.89
C VAL A 44 -2.06 7.37 -8.17
N ASN A 45 -3.02 6.93 -8.98
CA ASN A 45 -3.41 7.64 -10.19
C ASN A 45 -4.02 9.01 -9.90
N GLU A 46 -4.82 9.12 -8.84
CA GLU A 46 -5.52 10.36 -8.47
C GLU A 46 -4.61 11.35 -7.72
N LEU A 47 -3.68 10.85 -6.89
CA LEU A 47 -2.86 11.71 -6.02
C LEU A 47 -1.42 11.89 -6.52
N GLY A 48 -0.93 11.02 -7.41
CA GLY A 48 0.48 10.87 -7.70
C GLY A 48 1.22 10.08 -6.62
N ALA A 49 2.36 9.49 -6.98
CA ALA A 49 3.10 8.56 -6.13
C ALA A 49 3.52 9.15 -4.76
N ASP A 50 4.01 10.39 -4.73
CA ASP A 50 4.51 11.01 -3.50
C ASP A 50 3.37 11.27 -2.49
N ARG A 51 2.25 11.83 -2.95
CA ARG A 51 1.09 12.10 -2.08
C ARG A 51 0.36 10.81 -1.69
N ALA A 52 0.29 9.83 -2.59
CA ALA A 52 -0.22 8.51 -2.28
C ALA A 52 0.61 7.79 -1.20
N ALA A 53 1.95 7.88 -1.27
CA ALA A 53 2.82 7.35 -0.23
C ALA A 53 2.53 7.98 1.14
N HIS A 54 2.33 9.29 1.21
CA HIS A 54 1.91 9.96 2.45
C HIS A 54 0.58 9.38 2.97
N TRP A 55 -0.40 9.21 2.09
CA TRP A 55 -1.70 8.64 2.45
C TRP A 55 -1.62 7.19 2.93
N PHE A 56 -0.73 6.37 2.36
CA PHE A 56 -0.51 5.00 2.83
C PHE A 56 0.15 4.96 4.20
N ILE A 57 1.11 5.86 4.49
CA ILE A 57 1.69 6.00 5.83
C ILE A 57 0.61 6.45 6.83
N ALA A 58 -0.23 7.42 6.46
CA ALA A 58 -1.33 7.89 7.29
C ALA A 58 -2.33 6.76 7.59
N ALA A 59 -2.61 5.91 6.60
CA ALA A 59 -3.49 4.76 6.75
C ALA A 59 -2.91 3.65 7.64
N GLU A 60 -1.61 3.41 7.57
CA GLU A 60 -0.94 2.46 8.46
C GLU A 60 -1.07 2.90 9.93
N LYS A 61 -0.89 4.20 10.21
CA LYS A 61 -1.12 4.76 11.54
C LYS A 61 -2.58 4.69 11.96
N ALA A 62 -3.51 5.03 11.06
CA ALA A 62 -4.94 4.94 11.34
C ALA A 62 -5.38 3.50 11.65
N HIS A 63 -4.81 2.51 10.95
CA HIS A 63 -5.03 1.10 11.25
C HIS A 63 -4.52 0.74 12.65
N LYS A 64 -3.31 1.18 13.04
CA LYS A 64 -2.78 0.94 14.39
C LYS A 64 -3.67 1.51 15.49
N HIS A 65 -4.27 2.69 15.27
CA HIS A 65 -5.24 3.25 16.21
C HIS A 65 -6.48 2.37 16.37
N VAL A 66 -7.05 1.89 15.26
CA VAL A 66 -8.20 0.98 15.28
C VAL A 66 -7.84 -0.35 15.97
N ALA A 67 -6.70 -0.94 15.62
CA ALA A 67 -6.24 -2.20 16.22
C ALA A 67 -6.02 -2.07 17.73
N ALA A 68 -5.46 -0.96 18.18
CA ALA A 68 -5.28 -0.68 19.61
C ALA A 68 -6.62 -0.52 20.34
N ALA A 69 -7.61 0.16 19.73
CA ALA A 69 -8.95 0.30 20.29
C ALA A 69 -9.68 -1.06 20.38
N ASP A 70 -9.60 -1.88 19.33
CA ASP A 70 -10.17 -3.23 19.29
C ASP A 70 -9.55 -4.12 20.40
N GLN A 71 -8.22 -4.04 20.58
CA GLN A 71 -7.53 -4.77 21.64
C GLN A 71 -7.95 -4.31 23.05
N ALA A 72 -8.15 -3.00 23.24
CA ALA A 72 -8.62 -2.42 24.49
C ALA A 72 -10.12 -2.65 24.75
N ARG A 73 -10.86 -3.20 23.77
CA ARG A 73 -12.34 -3.28 23.77
C ARG A 73 -13.01 -1.92 24.00
N ASP A 74 -12.36 -0.86 23.53
CA ASP A 74 -12.87 0.50 23.63
C ASP A 74 -13.67 0.85 22.37
N HIS A 75 -14.81 1.50 22.54
CA HIS A 75 -15.62 1.97 21.41
C HIS A 75 -15.10 3.33 20.97
N GLN A 76 -14.05 3.32 20.14
CA GLN A 76 -13.47 4.52 19.56
C GLN A 76 -13.96 4.76 18.12
N PHE A 77 -13.43 5.84 17.53
CA PHE A 77 -13.70 6.20 16.14
C PHE A 77 -13.19 5.14 15.15
N GLY A 78 -13.88 5.00 14.01
CA GLY A 78 -13.47 4.05 12.96
C GLY A 78 -12.27 4.54 12.13
N PHE A 79 -11.73 3.65 11.29
CA PHE A 79 -10.57 3.92 10.43
C PHE A 79 -10.65 5.25 9.66
N ALA A 80 -11.80 5.56 9.06
CA ALA A 80 -11.97 6.80 8.29
C ALA A 80 -11.76 8.07 9.14
N ALA A 81 -12.15 8.05 10.42
CA ALA A 81 -11.93 9.20 11.29
C ALA A 81 -10.45 9.35 11.67
N HIS A 82 -9.77 8.24 11.99
CA HIS A 82 -8.32 8.26 12.24
C HIS A 82 -7.54 8.65 10.99
N LEU A 83 -7.90 8.13 9.82
CA LEU A 83 -7.28 8.48 8.55
C LEU A 83 -7.43 9.98 8.25
N ASN A 84 -8.59 10.57 8.53
CA ASN A 84 -8.81 12.01 8.35
C ASN A 84 -7.88 12.82 9.25
N THR A 85 -7.70 12.39 10.50
CA THR A 85 -6.77 13.02 11.44
C THR A 85 -5.31 12.90 11.00
N GLU A 86 -4.90 11.73 10.51
CA GLU A 86 -3.52 11.47 10.09
C GLU A 86 -3.15 12.18 8.77
N ILE A 87 -4.09 12.33 7.85
CA ILE A 87 -3.89 13.11 6.62
C ILE A 87 -3.94 14.62 6.91
N GLY A 88 -4.73 15.06 7.90
CA GLY A 88 -4.84 16.46 8.28
C GLY A 88 -5.33 17.35 7.12
N ASP A 89 -4.68 18.50 6.95
CA ASP A 89 -5.04 19.50 5.93
C ASP A 89 -4.72 19.07 4.49
N ASP A 90 -4.04 17.93 4.30
CA ASP A 90 -3.73 17.39 2.97
C ASP A 90 -4.97 16.93 2.20
N ARG A 91 -6.17 16.99 2.80
CA ARG A 91 -7.45 16.69 2.14
C ARG A 91 -8.05 17.92 1.47
N GLU A 92 -7.46 18.32 0.35
CA GLU A 92 -8.04 19.35 -0.53
C GLU A 92 -9.42 18.90 -1.07
N PRO A 93 -10.43 19.79 -1.16
CA PRO A 93 -11.75 19.46 -1.69
C PRO A 93 -11.75 19.34 -3.23
N SER A 94 -11.03 18.34 -3.75
CA SER A 94 -10.96 18.04 -5.18
C SER A 94 -11.52 16.64 -5.48
N LEU A 95 -12.02 16.44 -6.71
CA LEU A 95 -12.54 15.14 -7.15
C LEU A 95 -11.50 14.01 -7.04
N PRO A 96 -10.21 14.22 -7.42
CA PRO A 96 -9.18 13.20 -7.22
C PRO A 96 -8.99 12.82 -5.75
N CYS A 97 -8.99 13.81 -4.86
CA CYS A 97 -8.87 13.57 -3.42
C CYS A 97 -10.07 12.81 -2.86
N ALA A 98 -11.28 13.09 -3.33
CA ALA A 98 -12.48 12.35 -2.97
C ALA A 98 -12.44 10.90 -3.49
N ALA A 99 -12.00 10.66 -4.73
CA ALA A 99 -11.86 9.33 -5.29
C ALA A 99 -10.82 8.48 -4.52
N ALA A 100 -9.65 9.05 -4.24
CA ALA A 100 -8.64 8.41 -3.41
C ALA A 100 -9.15 8.11 -1.99
N TRP A 101 -9.93 9.02 -1.40
CA TRP A 101 -10.53 8.84 -0.08
C TRP A 101 -11.49 7.65 -0.03
N GLU A 102 -12.40 7.54 -1.00
CA GLU A 102 -13.32 6.41 -1.09
C GLU A 102 -12.57 5.10 -1.37
N ALA A 103 -11.53 5.14 -2.21
CA ALA A 103 -10.68 3.99 -2.48
C ALA A 103 -9.96 3.49 -1.21
N MET A 104 -9.42 4.39 -0.38
CA MET A 104 -8.77 4.02 0.88
C MET A 104 -9.72 3.35 1.88
N LYS A 105 -10.96 3.86 1.99
CA LYS A 105 -11.98 3.24 2.86
C LYS A 105 -12.38 1.86 2.36
N ALA A 106 -12.63 1.72 1.06
CA ALA A 106 -13.03 0.45 0.45
C ALA A 106 -11.92 -0.60 0.58
N LEU A 107 -10.67 -0.21 0.28
CA LEU A 107 -9.47 -1.01 0.50
C LEU A 107 -9.41 -1.53 1.94
N TYR A 108 -9.49 -0.63 2.92
CA TYR A 108 -9.37 -1.03 4.32
C TYR A 108 -10.47 -1.99 4.77
N GLU A 109 -11.71 -1.77 4.34
CA GLU A 109 -12.82 -2.68 4.66
C GLU A 109 -12.69 -4.06 4.02
N LEU A 110 -12.09 -4.16 2.82
CA LEU A 110 -11.78 -5.45 2.19
C LEU A 110 -10.73 -6.21 3.00
N VAL A 111 -9.62 -5.56 3.32
CA VAL A 111 -8.51 -6.18 4.06
C VAL A 111 -8.95 -6.56 5.48
N ARG A 112 -9.65 -5.68 6.19
CA ARG A 112 -10.07 -5.91 7.58
C ARG A 112 -11.00 -7.12 7.74
N ARG A 113 -11.76 -7.47 6.70
CA ARG A 113 -12.67 -8.64 6.73
C ARG A 113 -11.98 -9.94 6.36
N ASP A 114 -10.75 -9.86 5.87
CA ASP A 114 -9.95 -11.01 5.53
C ASP A 114 -8.96 -11.32 6.64
N ALA A 115 -9.23 -12.38 7.40
CA ALA A 115 -8.38 -12.78 8.52
C ALA A 115 -6.96 -13.18 8.10
N ALA A 116 -6.72 -13.45 6.81
CA ALA A 116 -5.40 -13.77 6.28
C ALA A 116 -4.60 -12.54 5.83
N ALA A 117 -5.24 -11.38 5.68
CA ALA A 117 -4.58 -10.18 5.18
C ALA A 117 -4.09 -9.30 6.34
N ASP A 118 -2.88 -8.77 6.23
CA ASP A 118 -2.33 -7.80 7.18
C ASP A 118 -2.34 -6.39 6.55
N PRO A 119 -3.20 -5.47 7.02
CA PRO A 119 -3.25 -4.10 6.51
C PRO A 119 -1.91 -3.37 6.61
N SER A 120 -1.12 -3.60 7.67
CA SER A 120 0.18 -2.94 7.86
C SER A 120 1.17 -3.34 6.78
N VAL A 121 1.20 -4.63 6.44
CA VAL A 121 2.04 -5.16 5.35
C VAL A 121 1.64 -4.55 4.02
N LEU A 122 0.34 -4.55 3.70
CA LEU A 122 -0.15 -4.01 2.43
C LEU A 122 0.16 -2.52 2.27
N PHE A 123 -0.04 -1.71 3.32
CA PHE A 123 0.31 -0.29 3.28
C PHE A 123 1.82 -0.08 3.14
N ASN A 124 2.65 -0.87 3.84
CA ASN A 124 4.10 -0.78 3.72
C ASN A 124 4.60 -1.13 2.30
N CYS A 125 4.09 -2.21 1.70
CA CYS A 125 4.38 -2.57 0.32
C CYS A 125 3.95 -1.46 -0.67
N ALA A 126 2.80 -0.81 -0.43
CA ALA A 126 2.34 0.30 -1.25
C ALA A 126 3.25 1.55 -1.14
N VAL A 127 3.78 1.84 0.05
CA VAL A 127 4.77 2.91 0.25
C VAL A 127 6.05 2.61 -0.54
N LEU A 128 6.58 1.39 -0.41
CA LEU A 128 7.78 0.97 -1.15
C LEU A 128 7.57 1.01 -2.67
N ALA A 129 6.42 0.54 -3.14
CA ALA A 129 6.04 0.57 -4.54
C ALA A 129 5.95 2.01 -5.09
N SER A 130 5.43 2.95 -4.28
CA SER A 130 5.35 4.37 -4.65
C SER A 130 6.73 5.01 -4.81
N GLY A 131 7.74 4.54 -4.06
CA GLY A 131 9.12 5.02 -4.14
C GLY A 131 9.92 4.47 -5.32
N ARG A 132 9.51 3.35 -5.93
CA ARG A 132 10.22 2.76 -7.08
C ARG A 132 10.02 3.63 -8.32
N LYS A 133 11.03 4.44 -8.67
CA LYS A 133 11.07 5.10 -9.98
C LYS A 133 11.15 4.05 -11.08
N SER A 134 10.34 4.19 -12.13
CA SER A 134 10.47 3.36 -13.31
C SER A 134 11.82 3.54 -13.97
N GLY A 135 12.76 2.64 -13.65
CA GLY A 135 14.04 2.43 -14.32
C GLY A 135 14.89 3.69 -14.50
N ARG A 136 15.72 4.00 -13.50
CA ARG A 136 17.02 4.63 -13.76
C ARG A 136 18.12 3.65 -13.38
N THR A 137 18.58 2.95 -14.41
CA THR A 137 19.89 2.35 -14.62
C THR A 137 20.91 2.63 -13.50
N ASP A 138 21.12 1.66 -12.60
CA ASP A 138 22.45 1.48 -12.04
C ASP A 138 23.14 0.45 -12.94
N GLN A 139 23.97 0.99 -13.82
CA GLN A 139 24.92 0.21 -14.58
C GLN A 139 25.70 -0.64 -13.59
N ARG A 140 25.47 -1.95 -13.68
CA ARG A 140 26.48 -2.98 -13.47
C ARG A 140 27.80 -2.43 -14.01
N LEU A 141 28.64 -1.91 -13.11
CA LEU A 141 30.06 -1.73 -13.33
C LEU A 141 30.59 -3.13 -13.58
N VAL A 142 30.55 -3.54 -14.85
CA VAL A 142 31.35 -4.64 -15.36
C VAL A 142 32.78 -4.17 -15.14
N ALA A 143 33.39 -4.63 -14.05
CA ALA A 143 34.82 -4.60 -13.92
C ALA A 143 35.39 -5.32 -15.13
N ALA A 144 35.94 -4.56 -16.07
CA ALA A 144 36.76 -5.10 -17.13
C ALA A 144 37.96 -5.81 -16.47
N PRO A 145 38.32 -7.03 -16.90
CA PRO A 145 39.54 -7.66 -16.41
C PRO A 145 40.72 -6.80 -16.89
N ALA A 146 41.50 -6.28 -15.94
CA ALA A 146 42.79 -5.68 -16.25
C ALA A 146 43.73 -6.82 -16.71
N SER A 147 44.11 -6.78 -17.98
CA SER A 147 45.24 -7.55 -18.52
C SER A 147 46.34 -6.57 -18.93
N ALA A 148 47.44 -6.57 -18.18
CA ALA A 148 48.82 -6.32 -18.60
C ALA A 148 49.74 -6.48 -17.39
#